data_AF-A0A2V6GSN3-F1
#
_entry.id   AF-A0A2V6GSN3-F1
#
_cell.length_a   1.000
_cell.length_b   1.000
_cell.length_c   1.000
_cell.angle_alpha   90.00
_cell.angle_beta   90.00
_cell.angle_gamma   90.00
#
_symmetry.space_group_name_H-M   'P 1'
#
loop_
_entity.id
_entity.type
_entity.pdbx_description
1 polymer ?
#
loop_
_entity_poly.entity_id
_entity_poly.type
_entity_poly.pdbx_seq_one_letter_code
_entity_poly.pdbx_strand_id
1 'polypeptide(L)'
;ERIYLKGQFVVNFSDANRAVLRPRGKLTDSVLHFGAAPTRIIVEFPSGYTPPQPGSTVNRDEARPLEITEVRKQEDGQLNVFAREIMQ
;
A
#
# COMPACT_ATOMS: atom_id res chain seq x y z
N GLU A 1 -17.65 -4.57 -4.25
CA GLU A 1 -16.68 -4.58 -5.37
C GLU A 1 -15.27 -4.63 -4.80
N ARG A 2 -14.35 -5.40 -5.39
CA ARG A 2 -12.94 -5.44 -4.92
C ARG A 2 -12.18 -4.28 -5.55
N ILE A 3 -11.42 -3.54 -4.75
CA ILE A 3 -10.62 -2.41 -5.20
C ILE A 3 -9.15 -2.81 -5.12
N TYR A 4 -8.40 -2.50 -6.16
CA TYR A 4 -7.01 -2.90 -6.28
C TYR A 4 -6.09 -1.68 -6.32
N LEU A 5 -5.06 -1.69 -5.48
CA LEU A 5 -4.00 -0.70 -5.44
C LEU A 5 -2.84 -1.14 -6.33
N LYS A 6 -2.47 -0.25 -7.26
CA LYS A 6 -1.40 -0.42 -8.24
C LYS A 6 -0.47 0.78 -8.18
N GLY A 7 0.75 0.61 -8.66
CA GLY A 7 1.77 1.64 -8.73
C GLY A 7 3.10 1.19 -8.15
N GLN A 8 4.02 2.15 -8.05
CA GLN A 8 5.32 1.96 -7.46
C GLN A 8 5.33 2.52 -6.04
N PHE A 9 5.90 1.79 -5.10
CA PHE A 9 5.95 2.19 -3.71
C PHE A 9 7.32 1.98 -3.10
N VAL A 10 7.73 2.89 -2.21
CA VAL A 10 8.89 2.69 -1.34
C VAL A 10 8.43 2.11 -0.02
N VAL A 11 9.15 1.10 0.46
CA VAL A 11 8.89 0.46 1.74
C VAL A 11 9.56 1.30 2.83
N ASN A 12 8.77 1.86 3.74
CA ASN A 12 9.31 2.60 4.88
C ASN A 12 9.71 1.69 6.03
N PHE A 13 8.87 0.69 6.30
CA PHE A 13 8.96 -0.16 7.46
C PHE A 13 8.38 -1.52 7.11
N SER A 14 8.97 -2.57 7.69
CA SER A 14 8.50 -3.94 7.56
C SER A 14 8.61 -4.62 8.91
N ASP A 15 7.64 -5.48 9.19
CA ASP A 15 7.54 -6.33 10.37
C ASP A 15 7.17 -7.75 9.93
N ALA A 16 6.95 -8.69 10.86
CA ALA A 16 6.76 -10.11 10.62
C ALA A 16 5.95 -10.47 9.36
N ASN A 17 4.74 -9.92 9.20
CA ASN A 17 3.88 -10.15 8.04
C ASN A 17 3.35 -8.87 7.39
N ARG A 18 3.94 -7.70 7.72
CA ARG A 18 3.40 -6.40 7.27
C ARG A 18 4.48 -5.50 6.71
N ALA A 19 4.11 -4.66 5.75
CA ALA A 19 4.94 -3.54 5.29
C ALA A 19 4.13 -2.25 5.22
N VAL A 20 4.78 -1.14 5.55
CA VAL A 20 4.25 0.21 5.38
C VAL A 20 4.87 0.81 4.14
N LEU A 21 4.04 1.16 3.17
CA LEU A 21 4.43 1.68 1.88
C LEU A 21 4.08 3.17 1.74
N ARG A 22 4.92 3.90 1.00
CA ARG A 22 4.62 5.22 0.46
C ARG A 22 4.59 5.17 -1.06
N PRO A 23 3.65 5.82 -1.73
CA PRO A 23 3.67 5.96 -3.18
C PRO A 23 4.95 6.64 -3.67
N ARG A 24 5.51 6.16 -4.78
CA ARG A 24 6.68 6.73 -5.46
C ARG A 24 6.22 7.40 -6.76
N GLY A 25 6.28 8.73 -6.81
CA GLY A 25 5.94 9.54 -7.99
C GLY A 25 4.57 10.24 -7.92
N LYS A 26 4.26 11.08 -8.92
CA LYS A 26 3.03 11.90 -9.02
C LYS A 26 1.75 11.09 -9.33
N LEU A 27 1.85 9.76 -9.43
CA LEU A 27 0.74 8.87 -9.82
C LEU A 27 -0.33 8.68 -8.72
N THR A 28 -0.29 9.48 -7.66
CA THR A 28 -1.32 9.49 -6.60
C THR A 28 -2.54 10.33 -6.96
N ASP A 29 -2.55 11.08 -8.06
CA ASP A 29 -3.71 11.92 -8.43
C ASP A 29 -4.88 11.15 -9.07
N SER A 30 -4.67 9.93 -9.59
CA SER A 30 -5.65 9.35 -10.54
C SER A 30 -6.46 8.14 -10.04
N VAL A 31 -6.21 7.59 -8.85
CA VAL A 31 -7.00 6.44 -8.37
C VAL A 31 -7.69 6.73 -7.05
N LEU A 32 -7.10 7.60 -6.23
CA LEU A 32 -7.68 8.09 -5.00
C LEU A 32 -7.35 9.58 -4.97
N HIS A 33 -8.34 10.47 -4.99
CA HIS A 33 -8.13 11.92 -4.81
C HIS A 33 -7.68 12.17 -3.36
N PHE A 34 -6.52 11.65 -2.99
CA PHE A 34 -5.80 12.04 -1.80
C PHE A 34 -5.39 13.47 -2.08
N GLY A 35 -6.16 14.43 -1.57
CA GLY A 35 -5.64 15.78 -1.37
C GLY A 35 -4.31 15.71 -0.59
N ALA A 36 -3.64 16.84 -0.37
CA ALA A 36 -2.31 16.95 0.26
C ALA A 36 -2.13 16.27 1.65
N ALA A 37 -3.12 15.52 2.15
CA ALA A 37 -3.05 14.64 3.29
C ALA A 37 -1.98 13.54 3.12
N PRO A 38 -1.17 13.28 4.15
CA PRO A 38 -0.21 12.18 4.14
C PRO A 38 -0.93 10.83 4.10
N THR A 39 -0.65 10.02 3.08
CA THR A 39 -1.20 8.66 2.95
C THR A 39 -0.19 7.60 3.42
N ARG A 40 -0.67 6.66 4.24
CA ARG A 40 0.08 5.48 4.70
C ARG A 40 -0.60 4.22 4.20
N ILE A 41 0.12 3.41 3.44
CA ILE A 41 -0.40 2.14 2.94
C ILE A 41 0.16 1.02 3.81
N ILE A 42 -0.71 0.25 4.46
CA ILE A 42 -0.35 -0.87 5.33
C ILE A 42 -0.72 -2.14 4.58
N VAL A 43 0.30 -2.92 4.21
CA VAL A 43 0.12 -4.16 3.45
C VAL A 43 0.36 -5.35 4.34
N GLU A 44 -0.62 -6.25 4.40
CA GLU A 44 -0.47 -7.56 5.00
C GLU A 44 -0.04 -8.59 3.95
N PHE A 45 0.94 -9.42 4.30
CA PHE A 45 1.46 -10.49 3.47
C PHE A 45 0.99 -11.85 4.02
N PRO A 46 0.73 -12.84 3.13
CA PRO A 46 0.35 -14.17 3.54
C PRO A 46 1.45 -14.84 4.36
N SER A 47 1.05 -15.83 5.17
CA SER A 47 1.98 -16.63 5.96
C SER A 47 3.05 -17.29 5.07
N GLY A 48 4.30 -17.28 5.53
CA GLY A 48 5.45 -17.81 4.79
C GLY A 48 6.08 -16.83 3.79
N TYR A 49 5.47 -15.66 3.57
CA TYR A 49 6.05 -14.61 2.74
C TYR A 49 6.89 -13.66 3.60
N THR A 50 8.11 -13.34 3.15
CA THR A 50 8.95 -12.32 3.78
C THR A 50 8.62 -10.96 3.18
N PRO A 51 8.13 -9.98 3.98
CA PRO A 51 7.86 -8.65 3.46
C PRO A 51 9.12 -8.01 2.85
N PRO A 52 8.96 -7.16 1.82
CA PRO A 52 10.06 -6.41 1.22
C PRO A 52 10.83 -5.61 2.28
N GLN A 53 12.14 -5.43 2.09
CA GLN A 53 12.98 -4.74 3.07
C GLN A 53 12.71 -3.22 3.09
N PRO A 54 12.85 -2.54 4.24
CA PRO A 54 12.84 -1.08 4.29
C PRO A 54 13.83 -0.47 3.30
N GLY A 55 13.43 0.61 2.64
CA GLY A 55 14.20 1.28 1.58
C GLY A 55 14.09 0.63 0.20
N SER A 56 13.60 -0.62 0.10
CA SER A 56 13.34 -1.24 -1.19
C SER A 56 12.12 -0.61 -1.88
N THR A 57 12.06 -0.79 -3.20
CA THR A 57 10.93 -0.35 -4.01
C THR A 57 10.16 -1.57 -4.50
N VAL A 58 8.84 -1.54 -4.34
CA VAL A 58 7.93 -2.54 -4.88
C VAL A 58 7.12 -1.97 -6.03
N ASN A 59 6.92 -2.76 -7.07
CA ASN A 59 6.04 -2.43 -8.18
C ASN A 59 4.81 -3.34 -8.14
N ARG A 60 3.61 -2.75 -8.27
CA ARG A 60 2.32 -3.44 -8.24
C ARG A 60 1.56 -3.07 -9.50
N ASP A 61 1.48 -4.02 -10.42
CA ASP A 61 0.83 -3.85 -11.72
C ASP A 61 -0.47 -4.65 -11.79
N GLU A 62 -1.02 -4.82 -13.00
CA GLU A 62 -2.22 -5.63 -13.26
C GLU A 62 -2.04 -7.11 -12.88
N ALA A 63 -0.82 -7.65 -13.01
CA ALA A 63 -0.54 -9.05 -12.72
C ALA A 63 -0.39 -9.29 -11.21
N ARG A 64 0.11 -8.30 -10.47
CA ARG A 64 0.31 -8.41 -9.02
C ARG A 64 -0.12 -7.16 -8.24
N PRO A 65 -1.42 -6.82 -8.25
CA PRO A 65 -1.95 -5.71 -7.47
C PRO A 65 -2.05 -6.05 -5.99
N LEU A 66 -2.31 -5.04 -5.16
CA LEU A 66 -2.71 -5.23 -3.76
C LEU A 66 -4.22 -5.07 -3.64
N GLU A 67 -4.91 -5.95 -2.92
CA GLU A 67 -6.35 -5.79 -2.66
C GLU A 67 -6.54 -4.82 -1.49
N ILE A 68 -7.22 -3.69 -1.72
CA ILE A 68 -7.59 -2.76 -0.65
C ILE A 68 -8.73 -3.39 0.16
N THR A 69 -8.51 -3.54 1.46
CA THR A 69 -9.49 -4.11 2.40
C THR A 69 -10.19 -3.03 3.21
N GLU A 70 -9.52 -1.92 3.50
CA GLU A 70 -10.09 -0.82 4.27
C GLU A 70 -9.38 0.50 3.94
N VAL A 71 -10.11 1.62 4.00
CA VAL A 71 -9.54 2.97 3.98
C VAL A 71 -10.09 3.73 5.19
N ARG A 72 -9.19 4.26 6.04
CA ARG A 72 -9.54 4.97 7.26
C ARG A 72 -8.87 6.34 7.31
N LYS A 73 -9.68 7.40 7.41
CA LYS A 73 -9.19 8.75 7.71
C LYS A 73 -9.06 8.91 9.22
N GLN A 74 -7.89 9.33 9.67
CA GLN A 74 -7.60 9.65 11.07
C GLN A 74 -8.07 11.08 11.40
N GLU A 75 -8.21 11.38 12.70
CA GLU A 75 -8.60 12.71 13.19
C GLU A 75 -7.59 13.80 12.78
N ASP A 76 -6.30 13.45 12.69
CA ASP A 76 -5.21 14.33 12.25
C ASP A 76 -5.17 14.55 10.71
N GLY A 77 -6.10 13.94 9.97
CA GLY A 77 -6.18 14.03 8.52
C GLY A 77 -5.32 13.03 7.76
N GLN A 78 -4.49 12.22 8.43
CA GLN A 78 -3.78 11.11 7.79
C GLN A 78 -4.77 10.09 7.22
N LEU A 79 -4.45 9.55 6.05
CA LEU A 79 -5.22 8.47 5.48
C LEU A 79 -4.45 7.15 5.55
N ASN A 80 -5.03 6.16 6.22
CA ASN A 80 -4.53 4.80 6.27
C ASN A 80 -5.27 3.95 5.25
N VAL A 81 -4.54 3.35 4.32
CA VAL A 81 -5.05 2.38 3.35
C VAL A 81 -4.54 1.01 3.77
N PHE A 82 -5.45 0.14 4.20
CA PHE A 82 -5.13 -1.24 4.50
C PHE A 82 -5.34 -2.07 3.24
N ALA A 83 -4.32 -2.85 2.90
CA ALA A 83 -4.34 -3.73 1.76
C ALA A 83 -3.71 -5.07 2.10
N ARG A 84 -3.97 -6.07 1.28
CA ARG A 84 -3.31 -7.38 1.38
C ARG A 84 -2.67 -7.77 0.06
N GLU A 85 -1.58 -8.50 0.19
CA GLU A 85 -1.01 -9.29 -0.89
C GLU A 85 -1.99 -10.42 -1.22
N ILE A 86 -2.34 -10.53 -2.50
CA ILE A 86 -3.09 -11.65 -3.04
C ILE A 86 -2.10 -12.61 -3.69
N MET A 87 -2.04 -13.84 -3.19
CA MET A 87 -1.39 -14.94 -3.89
C MET A 87 -2.28 -15.28 -5.09
N GLN A 88 -1.69 -15.32 -6.28
CA GLN A 88 -2.33 -15.98 -7.42
C GLN A 88 -2.10 -17.48 -7.33
#